data_AF-H6RPZ8-F1
#
_entry.id   AF-H6RPZ8-F1
#
_cell.length_a   1.000
_cell.length_b   1.000
_cell.length_c   1.000
_cell.angle_alpha   90.00
_cell.angle_beta   90.00
_cell.angle_gamma   90.00
#
_symmetry.space_group_name_H-M   'P 1'
#
loop_
_entity.id
_entity.type
_entity.pdbx_description
1 polymer ?
#
loop_
_entity_poly.entity_id
_entity_poly.type
_entity_poly.pdbx_seq_one_letter_code
_entity_poly.pdbx_strand_id
1 'polypeptide(L)'
;MFALAWLLLPDLPEYRTGLIIVGLARCIAMVLIWNDLSCGDREAGAVLVAINSVFQIVAFAALGWFYLQVLPGWLGLETTSAEFSFWAIVVSVLVFLGIPLVAGFLTRTLGERRKGRDWYEGTFLPRIGPVALYGLLFTIVMLFALQGDAITSNPWDVARIALPLLAYFFLMFGGSFLLGMRLRLGYAKTATLAFTAAGNNFELAIAVAIGTFGVTSGQALAGVVGPLIEVPVLVALVYVSLWAARRWFPGDPTVPAPVRSSR
;
A
#
# COMPACT_ATOMS: atom_id res chain seq x y z
N MET A 1 -8.40 1.87 9.06
CA MET A 1 -7.23 2.53 9.70
C MET A 1 -7.63 3.61 10.70
N PHE A 2 -8.43 4.62 10.33
CA PHE A 2 -8.87 5.70 11.23
C PHE A 2 -9.30 5.22 12.63
N ALA A 3 -10.26 4.30 12.71
CA ALA A 3 -10.74 3.77 13.98
C ALA A 3 -9.61 3.13 14.81
N LEU A 4 -8.75 2.32 14.19
CA LEU A 4 -7.62 1.67 14.87
C LEU A 4 -6.61 2.70 15.41
N ALA A 5 -6.33 3.73 14.62
CA ALA A 5 -5.40 4.79 15.01
C ALA A 5 -5.93 5.57 16.22
N TRP A 6 -7.22 5.89 16.25
CA TRP A 6 -7.85 6.58 17.40
C TRP A 6 -7.97 5.70 18.64
N LEU A 7 -8.24 4.40 18.48
CA LEU A 7 -8.38 3.46 19.60
C LEU A 7 -7.03 3.10 20.24
N LEU A 8 -5.97 2.97 19.44
CA LEU A 8 -4.67 2.45 19.89
C LEU A 8 -3.61 3.54 20.13
N LEU A 9 -3.80 4.74 19.56
CA LEU A 9 -2.88 5.88 19.69
C LEU A 9 -3.61 7.20 20.04
N PRO A 10 -4.44 7.24 21.11
CA PRO A 10 -5.18 8.44 21.50
C PRO A 10 -4.26 9.58 22.01
N ASP A 11 -3.10 9.26 22.54
CA ASP A 11 -2.10 10.16 23.10
C ASP A 11 -1.00 10.59 22.11
N LEU A 12 -0.94 9.97 20.92
CA LEU A 12 0.11 10.22 19.91
C LEU A 12 -0.51 10.73 18.59
N PRO A 13 -0.87 12.04 18.50
CA PRO A 13 -1.61 12.60 17.37
C PRO A 13 -0.83 12.62 16.05
N GLU A 14 0.49 12.78 16.09
CA GLU A 14 1.34 12.76 14.89
C GLU A 14 1.36 11.37 14.25
N TYR A 15 1.61 10.32 15.04
CA TYR A 15 1.62 8.94 14.54
C TYR A 15 0.23 8.51 14.07
N ARG A 16 -0.83 8.93 14.78
CA ARG A 16 -2.20 8.71 14.36
C ARG A 16 -2.48 9.29 12.97
N THR A 17 -2.05 10.53 12.74
CA THR A 17 -2.20 11.21 11.45
C THR A 17 -1.42 10.48 10.36
N GLY A 18 -0.16 10.10 10.63
CA GLY A 18 0.66 9.32 9.71
C GLY A 18 0.02 7.98 9.33
N LEU A 19 -0.50 7.24 10.31
CA LEU A 19 -1.20 5.98 10.07
C LEU A 19 -2.49 6.16 9.26
N ILE A 20 -3.25 7.22 9.49
CA ILE A 20 -4.44 7.53 8.69
C ILE A 20 -4.03 7.76 7.23
N ILE A 21 -2.99 8.56 6.98
CA ILE A 21 -2.46 8.81 5.62
C ILE A 21 -2.02 7.50 4.96
N VAL A 22 -1.29 6.65 5.68
CA VAL A 22 -0.91 5.31 5.24
C VAL A 22 -2.12 4.48 4.85
N GLY A 23 -3.17 4.45 5.68
CA GLY A 23 -4.38 3.68 5.40
C GLY A 23 -5.19 4.19 4.21
N LEU A 24 -5.06 5.48 3.87
CA LEU A 24 -5.67 6.06 2.67
C LEU A 24 -4.89 5.71 1.40
N ALA A 25 -3.59 5.47 1.52
CA ALA A 25 -2.74 5.13 0.39
C ALA A 25 -2.93 3.66 0.02
N ARG A 26 -3.63 3.40 -1.08
CA ARG A 26 -3.95 2.06 -1.57
C ARG A 26 -2.78 1.49 -2.36
N CYS A 27 -2.49 0.22 -2.16
CA CYS A 27 -1.41 -0.43 -2.89
C CYS A 27 -1.72 -0.54 -4.40
N ILE A 28 -0.70 -0.26 -5.22
CA ILE A 28 -0.76 -0.31 -6.69
C ILE A 28 0.35 -1.17 -7.33
N ALA A 29 1.36 -1.58 -6.57
CA ALA A 29 2.51 -2.31 -7.10
C ALA A 29 2.80 -3.57 -6.31
N MET A 30 3.16 -3.43 -5.03
CA MET A 30 3.59 -4.56 -4.19
C MET A 30 2.51 -5.63 -4.04
N VAL A 31 1.23 -5.24 -4.12
CA VAL A 31 0.08 -6.15 -4.18
C VAL A 31 0.21 -7.23 -5.25
N LEU A 32 0.84 -6.94 -6.40
CA LEU A 32 1.03 -7.93 -7.47
C LEU A 32 2.00 -9.03 -7.06
N ILE A 33 3.03 -8.70 -6.26
CA ILE A 33 3.97 -9.69 -5.72
C ILE A 33 3.24 -10.64 -4.77
N TRP A 34 2.44 -10.10 -3.84
CA TRP A 34 1.65 -10.92 -2.92
C TRP A 34 0.60 -11.77 -3.65
N ASN A 35 -0.01 -11.20 -4.69
CA ASN A 35 -0.94 -11.91 -5.56
C ASN A 35 -0.26 -13.09 -6.28
N ASP A 36 0.90 -12.88 -6.88
CA ASP A 36 1.65 -13.94 -7.56
C ASP A 36 2.12 -15.02 -6.58
N LEU A 37 2.66 -14.63 -5.42
CA LEU A 37 3.12 -15.57 -4.39
C LEU A 37 1.97 -16.40 -3.77
N SER A 38 0.76 -15.84 -3.72
CA SER A 38 -0.44 -16.54 -3.26
C SER A 38 -1.19 -17.29 -4.35
N CYS A 39 -0.70 -17.27 -5.60
CA CYS A 39 -1.38 -17.85 -6.77
C CYS A 39 -2.77 -17.24 -7.00
N GLY A 40 -2.90 -15.93 -6.80
CA GLY A 40 -4.10 -15.16 -7.09
C GLY A 40 -4.32 -14.92 -8.59
N ASP A 41 -5.49 -14.37 -8.91
CA ASP A 41 -5.90 -14.05 -10.28
C ASP A 41 -5.16 -12.80 -10.77
N ARG A 42 -4.38 -12.95 -11.86
CA ARG A 42 -3.56 -11.86 -12.41
C ARG A 42 -4.39 -10.78 -13.12
N GLU A 43 -5.47 -11.17 -13.78
CA GLU A 43 -6.32 -10.23 -14.51
C GLU A 43 -7.11 -9.37 -13.53
N ALA A 44 -7.72 -10.00 -12.53
CA ALA A 44 -8.39 -9.31 -11.43
C ALA A 44 -7.41 -8.39 -10.68
N GLY A 45 -6.17 -8.85 -10.44
CA GLY A 45 -5.14 -8.05 -9.80
C GLY A 45 -4.80 -6.79 -10.60
N ALA A 46 -4.61 -6.93 -11.92
CA ALA A 46 -4.33 -5.80 -12.81
C ALA A 46 -5.49 -4.78 -12.83
N VAL A 47 -6.73 -5.26 -12.90
CA VAL A 47 -7.93 -4.39 -12.87
C VAL A 47 -8.03 -3.64 -11.55
N LEU A 48 -7.87 -4.33 -10.43
CA LEU A 48 -7.93 -3.72 -9.10
C LEU A 48 -6.83 -2.70 -8.87
N VAL A 49 -5.61 -2.97 -9.33
CA VAL A 49 -4.50 -2.00 -9.32
C VAL A 49 -4.82 -0.76 -10.14
N ALA A 50 -5.40 -0.92 -11.33
CA ALA A 50 -5.79 0.21 -12.17
C ALA A 50 -6.87 1.08 -11.49
N ILE A 51 -7.88 0.43 -10.92
CA ILE A 51 -8.95 1.11 -10.17
C ILE A 51 -8.36 1.85 -8.96
N ASN A 52 -7.52 1.19 -8.16
CA ASN A 52 -6.86 1.82 -7.01
C ASN A 52 -6.03 3.03 -7.43
N SER A 53 -5.31 2.94 -8.55
CA SER A 53 -4.48 4.05 -9.06
C SER A 53 -5.32 5.27 -9.42
N VAL A 54 -6.41 5.08 -10.17
CA VAL A 54 -7.32 6.17 -10.55
C VAL A 54 -8.01 6.75 -9.32
N PHE A 55 -8.55 5.88 -8.46
CA PHE A 55 -9.22 6.28 -7.24
C PHE A 55 -8.28 7.06 -6.32
N GLN A 56 -7.03 6.63 -6.20
CA GLN A 56 -6.02 7.33 -5.40
C GLN A 56 -5.71 8.73 -5.94
N ILE A 57 -5.57 8.92 -7.25
CA ILE A 57 -5.33 10.26 -7.82
C ILE A 57 -6.52 11.20 -7.53
N VAL A 58 -7.74 10.70 -7.68
CA VAL A 58 -8.96 11.52 -7.57
C VAL A 58 -9.37 11.75 -6.12
N ALA A 59 -9.36 10.71 -5.30
CA ALA A 59 -9.99 10.71 -3.99
C ALA A 59 -8.99 10.88 -2.83
N PHE A 60 -7.68 10.64 -3.01
CA PHE A 60 -6.75 10.62 -1.88
C PHE A 60 -6.71 11.94 -1.12
N ALA A 61 -6.59 13.08 -1.82
CA ALA A 61 -6.60 14.39 -1.16
C ALA A 61 -7.93 14.67 -0.46
N ALA A 62 -9.05 14.37 -1.13
CA ALA A 62 -10.40 14.58 -0.59
C ALA A 62 -10.65 13.73 0.65
N LEU A 63 -10.27 12.45 0.62
CA LEU A 63 -10.35 11.54 1.75
C LEU A 63 -9.38 11.94 2.86
N GLY A 64 -8.18 12.42 2.53
CA GLY A 64 -7.23 12.98 3.49
C GLY A 64 -7.84 14.14 4.27
N TRP A 65 -8.42 15.11 3.58
CA TRP A 65 -9.14 16.22 4.22
C TRP A 65 -10.32 15.74 5.07
N PHE A 66 -11.13 14.82 4.54
CA PHE A 66 -12.26 14.27 5.27
C PHE A 66 -11.85 13.55 6.56
N TYR A 67 -10.89 12.63 6.49
CA TYR A 67 -10.49 11.81 7.64
C TYR A 67 -9.59 12.55 8.65
N LEU A 68 -8.91 13.63 8.26
CA LEU A 68 -7.99 14.36 9.14
C LEU A 68 -8.58 15.66 9.70
N GLN A 69 -9.58 16.25 9.05
CA GLN A 69 -10.22 17.48 9.53
C GLN A 69 -11.71 17.30 9.83
N VAL A 70 -12.49 16.89 8.82
CA VAL A 70 -13.96 16.91 8.90
C VAL A 70 -14.48 15.88 9.89
N LEU A 71 -14.06 14.62 9.75
CA LEU A 71 -14.54 13.52 10.57
C LEU A 71 -14.14 13.66 12.05
N PRO A 72 -12.89 14.00 12.42
CA PRO A 72 -12.55 14.29 13.82
C PRO A 72 -13.37 15.46 14.38
N GLY A 73 -13.56 16.53 13.60
CA GLY A 73 -14.37 17.67 14.01
C GLY A 73 -15.82 17.30 14.32
N TRP A 74 -16.44 16.43 13.52
CA TRP A 74 -17.79 15.90 13.78
C TRP A 74 -17.87 15.01 15.02
N LEU A 75 -16.77 14.31 15.33
CA LEU A 75 -16.68 13.43 16.49
C LEU A 75 -16.25 14.16 17.76
N GLY A 76 -16.03 15.49 17.71
CA GLY A 76 -15.56 16.28 18.85
C GLY A 76 -14.13 15.94 19.29
N LEU A 77 -13.34 15.39 18.38
CA LEU A 77 -12.00 14.91 18.64
C LEU A 77 -10.97 16.00 18.33
N GLU A 78 -9.87 16.04 19.10
CA GLU A 78 -8.79 17.01 18.87
C GLU A 78 -8.15 16.78 17.49
N THR A 79 -8.22 17.81 16.65
CA THR A 79 -7.48 17.87 15.38
C THR A 79 -6.15 18.56 15.62
N THR A 80 -5.07 18.01 15.07
CA THR A 80 -3.80 18.74 14.97
C THR A 80 -3.98 19.88 13.95
N SER A 81 -4.45 21.02 14.43
CA SER A 81 -5.15 22.04 13.63
C SER A 81 -4.30 23.18 13.10
N ALA A 82 -2.97 23.07 13.01
CA ALA A 82 -2.15 24.25 12.70
C ALA A 82 -1.60 24.34 11.26
N GLU A 83 -1.27 23.24 10.58
CA GLU A 83 -0.55 23.32 9.28
C GLU A 83 -1.01 22.28 8.23
N PHE A 84 -2.21 21.73 8.36
CA PHE A 84 -2.72 20.79 7.36
C PHE A 84 -3.12 21.51 6.06
N SER A 85 -2.20 21.57 5.10
CA SER A 85 -2.49 22.10 3.77
C SER A 85 -3.04 21.00 2.87
N PHE A 86 -4.36 20.98 2.67
CA PHE A 86 -5.00 20.16 1.62
C PHE A 86 -4.30 20.34 0.27
N TRP A 87 -3.88 21.56 -0.03
CA TRP A 87 -3.15 21.89 -1.25
C TRP A 87 -1.78 21.22 -1.32
N ALA A 88 -1.06 21.10 -0.20
CA ALA A 88 0.20 20.36 -0.16
C ALA A 88 -0.02 18.89 -0.52
N ILE A 89 -1.09 18.25 -0.03
CA ILE A 89 -1.41 16.86 -0.40
C ILE A 89 -1.73 16.74 -1.89
N VAL A 90 -2.55 17.65 -2.44
CA VAL A 90 -2.88 17.66 -3.87
C VAL A 90 -1.60 17.77 -4.70
N VAL A 91 -0.73 18.73 -4.37
CA VAL A 91 0.55 18.93 -5.06
C VAL A 91 1.44 17.69 -4.93
N SER A 92 1.58 17.12 -3.73
CA SER A 92 2.36 15.89 -3.51
C SER A 92 1.83 14.73 -4.35
N VAL A 93 0.51 14.48 -4.38
CA VAL A 93 -0.07 13.41 -5.19
C VAL A 93 0.16 13.65 -6.69
N LEU A 94 -0.03 14.89 -7.16
CA LEU A 94 0.20 15.22 -8.57
C LEU A 94 1.68 15.07 -8.96
N VAL A 95 2.61 15.46 -8.10
CA VAL A 95 4.04 15.34 -8.36
C VAL A 95 4.50 13.89 -8.27
N PHE A 96 4.11 13.15 -7.23
CA PHE A 96 4.58 11.78 -7.00
C PHE A 96 3.86 10.72 -7.84
N LEU A 97 2.62 10.97 -8.25
CA LEU A 97 1.82 9.99 -9.00
C LEU A 97 1.40 10.53 -10.38
N GLY A 98 0.94 11.78 -10.45
CA GLY A 98 0.49 12.40 -11.70
C GLY A 98 1.59 12.51 -12.75
N ILE A 99 2.73 13.14 -12.41
CA ILE A 99 3.85 13.33 -13.35
C ILE A 99 4.40 11.98 -13.85
N PRO A 100 4.72 10.99 -13.00
CA PRO A 100 5.19 9.68 -13.47
C PRO A 100 4.17 8.95 -14.34
N LEU A 101 2.86 9.05 -14.04
CA LEU A 101 1.82 8.43 -14.85
C LEU A 101 1.74 9.04 -16.25
N VAL A 102 1.76 10.38 -16.35
CA VAL A 102 1.78 11.09 -17.63
C VAL A 102 3.05 10.75 -18.41
N ALA A 103 4.21 10.72 -17.75
CA ALA A 103 5.46 10.32 -18.37
C ALA A 103 5.42 8.87 -18.89
N GLY A 104 4.87 7.93 -18.10
CA GLY A 104 4.66 6.54 -18.51
C GLY A 104 3.74 6.42 -19.73
N PHE A 105 2.63 7.17 -19.73
CA PHE A 105 1.70 7.21 -20.86
C PHE A 105 2.35 7.80 -22.12
N LEU A 106 3.08 8.91 -22.00
CA LEU A 106 3.75 9.57 -23.12
C LEU A 106 4.89 8.71 -23.69
N THR A 107 5.69 8.07 -22.83
CA THR A 107 6.76 7.17 -23.27
C THR A 107 6.21 5.95 -24.01
N ARG A 108 5.09 5.38 -23.54
CA ARG A 108 4.40 4.29 -24.24
C ARG A 108 3.84 4.74 -25.58
N THR A 109 3.02 5.78 -25.59
CA THR A 109 2.34 6.24 -26.82
C THR A 109 3.33 6.73 -27.88
N LEU A 110 4.38 7.46 -27.49
CA LEU A 110 5.40 7.92 -28.42
C LEU A 110 6.34 6.79 -28.84
N GLY A 111 6.69 5.90 -27.92
CA GLY A 111 7.55 4.74 -28.18
C GLY A 111 6.92 3.75 -29.17
N GLU A 112 5.67 3.35 -28.91
CA GLU A 112 4.90 2.47 -29.78
C GLU A 112 4.68 3.10 -31.17
N ARG A 113 4.35 4.41 -31.23
CA ARG A 113 4.18 5.13 -32.52
C ARG A 113 5.46 5.22 -33.35
N ARG A 114 6.63 5.41 -32.70
CA ARG A 114 7.90 5.63 -33.42
C ARG A 114 8.62 4.35 -33.82
N LYS A 115 8.54 3.29 -33.00
CA LYS A 115 9.38 2.09 -33.18
C LYS A 115 8.59 0.77 -33.13
N GLY A 116 7.26 0.84 -33.02
CA GLY A 116 6.42 -0.34 -32.92
C GLY A 116 6.40 -0.96 -31.53
N ARG A 117 5.41 -1.83 -31.31
CA ARG A 117 5.14 -2.47 -30.03
C ARG A 117 6.23 -3.48 -29.63
N ASP A 118 6.74 -4.24 -30.59
CA ASP A 118 7.76 -5.28 -30.33
C ASP A 118 9.06 -4.67 -29.81
N TRP A 119 9.46 -3.50 -30.32
CA TRP A 119 10.63 -2.79 -29.79
C TRP A 119 10.38 -2.24 -28.39
N TYR A 120 9.19 -1.69 -28.14
CA TYR A 120 8.84 -1.15 -26.83
C TYR A 120 8.83 -2.25 -25.75
N GLU A 121 8.17 -3.37 -26.02
CA GLU A 121 8.06 -4.50 -25.08
C GLU A 121 9.34 -5.32 -24.99
N GLY A 122 10.03 -5.57 -26.11
CA GLY A 122 11.21 -6.43 -26.15
C GLY A 122 12.53 -5.73 -25.79
N THR A 123 12.62 -4.41 -25.94
CA THR A 123 13.90 -3.68 -25.82
C THR A 123 13.85 -2.53 -24.81
N PHE A 124 12.79 -1.72 -24.83
CA PHE A 124 12.70 -0.53 -23.97
C PHE A 124 12.24 -0.86 -22.55
N LEU A 125 11.12 -1.59 -22.41
CA LEU A 125 10.58 -1.98 -21.11
C LEU A 125 11.60 -2.76 -20.23
N PRO A 126 12.32 -3.78 -20.76
CA PRO A 126 13.29 -4.52 -19.95
C PRO A 126 14.50 -3.66 -19.51
N ARG A 127 14.85 -2.62 -20.25
CA ARG A 127 15.94 -1.70 -19.88
C ARG A 127 15.54 -0.70 -18.80
N ILE A 128 14.32 -0.18 -18.83
CA ILE A 128 13.86 0.82 -17.87
C ILE A 128 13.26 0.19 -16.60
N GLY A 129 12.75 -1.04 -16.69
CA GLY A 129 12.16 -1.78 -15.57
C GLY A 129 13.02 -1.79 -14.30
N PRO A 130 14.33 -2.10 -14.37
CA PRO A 130 15.22 -2.09 -13.20
C PRO A 130 15.34 -0.72 -12.50
N VAL A 131 15.11 0.38 -13.21
CA VAL A 131 15.18 1.74 -12.62
C VAL A 131 14.15 1.91 -11.51
N ALA A 132 12.96 1.31 -11.66
CA ALA A 132 11.94 1.34 -10.61
C ALA A 132 12.42 0.65 -9.33
N LEU A 133 13.08 -0.50 -9.45
CA LEU A 133 13.67 -1.22 -8.31
C LEU A 133 14.80 -0.42 -7.67
N TYR A 134 15.69 0.17 -8.46
CA TYR A 134 16.76 1.03 -7.93
C TYR A 134 16.22 2.26 -7.20
N GLY A 135 15.20 2.92 -7.76
CA GLY A 135 14.52 4.05 -7.12
C GLY A 135 13.87 3.65 -5.79
N LEU A 136 13.15 2.53 -5.77
CA LEU A 136 12.55 1.99 -4.56
C LEU A 136 13.60 1.70 -3.48
N LEU A 137 14.65 0.94 -3.81
CA LEU A 137 15.71 0.60 -2.87
C LEU A 137 16.44 1.86 -2.37
N PHE A 138 16.70 2.83 -3.25
CA PHE A 138 17.28 4.12 -2.87
C PHE A 138 16.38 4.86 -1.88
N THR A 139 15.08 4.98 -2.15
CA THR A 139 14.13 5.63 -1.25
C THR A 139 14.07 4.92 0.10
N ILE A 140 14.01 3.59 0.13
CA ILE A 140 14.04 2.80 1.37
C ILE A 140 15.31 3.10 2.17
N VAL A 141 16.48 3.00 1.55
CA VAL A 141 17.76 3.26 2.22
C VAL A 141 17.81 4.69 2.77
N MET A 142 17.39 5.68 1.98
CA MET A 142 17.39 7.08 2.40
C MET A 142 16.43 7.31 3.57
N LEU A 143 15.23 6.73 3.53
CA LEU A 143 14.25 6.86 4.61
C LEU A 143 14.73 6.26 5.93
N PHE A 144 15.30 5.06 5.89
CA PHE A 144 15.87 4.43 7.09
C PHE A 144 17.13 5.15 7.58
N ALA A 145 17.93 5.72 6.68
CA ALA A 145 19.07 6.55 7.08
C ALA A 145 18.63 7.84 7.78
N LEU A 146 17.55 8.47 7.32
CA LEU A 146 17.03 9.72 7.89
C LEU A 146 16.24 9.50 9.18
N GLN A 147 15.56 8.36 9.33
CA GLN A 147 14.73 8.04 10.51
C GLN A 147 15.37 7.02 11.46
N GLY A 148 16.61 6.58 11.20
CA GLY A 148 17.28 5.53 11.97
C GLY A 148 17.44 5.87 13.45
N ASP A 149 17.80 7.12 13.77
CA ASP A 149 17.92 7.60 15.15
C ASP A 149 16.56 7.57 15.87
N ALA A 150 15.49 8.01 15.20
CA ALA A 150 14.14 8.00 15.78
C ALA A 150 13.65 6.56 16.04
N ILE A 151 13.91 5.64 15.12
CA ILE A 151 13.55 4.21 15.24
C ILE A 151 14.32 3.55 16.39
N THR A 152 15.61 3.84 16.54
CA THR A 152 16.48 3.19 17.54
C THR A 152 16.35 3.80 18.95
N SER A 153 16.11 5.11 19.05
CA SER A 153 15.93 5.80 20.33
C SER A 153 14.54 5.61 20.94
N ASN A 154 13.50 5.41 20.13
CA ASN A 154 12.11 5.25 20.59
C ASN A 154 11.49 3.92 20.12
N PRO A 155 12.05 2.75 20.51
CA PRO A 155 11.54 1.45 20.08
C PRO A 155 10.11 1.17 20.56
N TRP A 156 9.72 1.79 21.69
CA TRP A 156 8.35 1.66 22.20
C TRP A 156 7.33 2.31 21.28
N ASP A 157 7.63 3.48 20.73
CA ASP A 157 6.76 4.16 19.78
C ASP A 157 6.59 3.35 18.49
N VAL A 158 7.67 2.75 18.00
CA VAL A 158 7.64 1.84 16.85
C VAL A 158 6.72 0.64 17.12
N ALA A 159 6.81 0.03 18.31
CA ALA A 159 5.93 -1.07 18.70
C ALA A 159 4.45 -0.63 18.78
N ARG A 160 4.18 0.56 19.30
CA ARG A 160 2.83 1.13 19.37
C ARG A 160 2.25 1.46 18.00
N ILE A 161 3.08 1.88 17.03
CA ILE A 161 2.69 2.08 15.63
C ILE A 161 2.43 0.74 14.92
N ALA A 162 3.22 -0.30 15.24
CA ALA A 162 3.05 -1.63 14.64
C ALA A 162 1.70 -2.28 14.98
N LEU A 163 1.17 -2.06 16.19
CA LEU A 163 -0.08 -2.66 16.65
C LEU A 163 -1.31 -2.32 15.76
N PRO A 164 -1.65 -1.05 15.47
CA PRO A 164 -2.74 -0.71 14.55
C PRO A 164 -2.48 -1.18 13.12
N LEU A 165 -1.23 -1.21 12.66
CA LEU A 165 -0.87 -1.74 11.34
C LEU A 165 -1.16 -3.24 11.24
N LEU A 166 -0.70 -4.02 12.23
CA LEU A 166 -0.96 -5.44 12.33
C LEU A 166 -2.46 -5.72 12.35
N ALA A 167 -3.20 -5.05 13.25
CA ALA A 167 -4.64 -5.18 13.34
C ALA A 167 -5.31 -4.85 11.99
N TYR A 168 -4.88 -3.77 11.33
CA TYR A 168 -5.40 -3.39 10.03
C TYR A 168 -5.18 -4.49 8.97
N PHE A 169 -3.96 -5.01 8.84
CA PHE A 169 -3.66 -6.03 7.84
C PHE A 169 -4.47 -7.31 8.06
N PHE A 170 -4.55 -7.81 9.31
CA PHE A 170 -5.33 -9.01 9.61
C PHE A 170 -6.83 -8.79 9.41
N LEU A 171 -7.38 -7.64 9.82
CA LEU A 171 -8.80 -7.34 9.66
C LEU A 171 -9.18 -7.16 8.19
N MET A 172 -8.40 -6.40 7.43
CA MET A 172 -8.67 -6.16 6.00
C MET A 172 -8.48 -7.42 5.17
N PHE A 173 -7.40 -8.17 5.40
CA PHE A 173 -7.16 -9.44 4.73
C PHE A 173 -8.26 -10.44 5.09
N GLY A 174 -8.46 -10.72 6.38
CA GLY A 174 -9.42 -11.71 6.85
C GLY A 174 -10.85 -11.38 6.46
N GLY A 175 -11.28 -10.13 6.64
CA GLY A 175 -12.62 -9.66 6.27
C GLY A 175 -12.87 -9.79 4.77
N SER A 176 -11.91 -9.38 3.94
CA SER A 176 -12.05 -9.44 2.48
C SER A 176 -11.94 -10.87 1.95
N PHE A 177 -11.11 -11.70 2.57
CA PHE A 177 -11.01 -13.12 2.24
C PHE A 177 -12.32 -13.86 2.55
N LEU A 178 -12.89 -13.64 3.74
CA LEU A 178 -14.20 -14.19 4.12
C LEU A 178 -15.32 -13.67 3.22
N LEU A 179 -15.28 -12.40 2.82
CA LEU A 179 -16.24 -11.84 1.87
C LEU A 179 -16.12 -12.52 0.50
N GLY A 180 -14.91 -12.70 -0.03
CA GLY A 180 -14.68 -13.40 -1.29
C GLY A 180 -15.14 -14.86 -1.26
N MET A 181 -14.93 -15.55 -0.14
CA MET A 181 -15.49 -16.88 0.11
C MET A 181 -17.02 -16.87 0.07
N ARG A 182 -17.66 -15.92 0.76
CA ARG A 182 -19.12 -15.81 0.82
C ARG A 182 -19.75 -15.49 -0.54
N LEU A 183 -19.05 -14.70 -1.36
CA LEU A 183 -19.43 -14.38 -2.73
C LEU A 183 -19.09 -15.48 -3.74
N ARG A 184 -18.45 -16.58 -3.29
CA ARG A 184 -18.06 -17.74 -4.11
C ARG A 184 -17.21 -17.36 -5.33
N LEU A 185 -16.26 -16.43 -5.14
CA LEU A 185 -15.40 -15.94 -6.22
C LEU A 185 -14.35 -16.95 -6.72
N GLY A 186 -14.18 -18.07 -5.99
CA GLY A 186 -13.05 -18.98 -6.15
C GLY A 186 -11.80 -18.50 -5.42
N TYR A 187 -10.82 -19.39 -5.22
CA TYR A 187 -9.62 -19.10 -4.43
C TYR A 187 -8.81 -17.95 -5.03
N ALA A 188 -8.43 -18.04 -6.31
CA ALA A 188 -7.53 -17.07 -6.93
C ALA A 188 -8.06 -15.63 -6.81
N LYS A 189 -9.34 -15.40 -7.13
CA LYS A 189 -9.97 -14.06 -7.01
C LYS A 189 -10.16 -13.63 -5.55
N THR A 190 -10.43 -14.56 -4.64
CA THR A 190 -10.55 -14.26 -3.21
C THR A 190 -9.21 -13.82 -2.63
N ALA A 191 -8.12 -14.51 -2.97
CA ALA A 191 -6.77 -14.12 -2.58
C ALA A 191 -6.40 -12.74 -3.15
N THR A 192 -6.65 -12.51 -4.44
CA THR A 192 -6.44 -11.20 -5.07
C THR A 192 -7.19 -10.08 -4.37
N LEU A 193 -8.48 -10.29 -4.08
CA LEU A 193 -9.29 -9.32 -3.35
C LEU A 193 -8.71 -9.03 -1.96
N ALA A 194 -8.33 -10.08 -1.22
CA ALA A 194 -7.81 -9.95 0.14
C ALA A 194 -6.47 -9.21 0.21
N PHE A 195 -5.51 -9.53 -0.67
CA PHE A 195 -4.24 -8.82 -0.74
C PHE A 195 -4.40 -7.38 -1.24
N THR A 196 -5.30 -7.15 -2.19
CA THR A 196 -5.63 -5.80 -2.64
C THR A 196 -6.24 -4.97 -1.53
N ALA A 197 -7.12 -5.55 -0.71
CA ALA A 197 -7.75 -4.87 0.40
C ALA A 197 -6.76 -4.57 1.54
N ALA A 198 -5.88 -5.51 1.86
CA ALA A 198 -4.93 -5.36 2.96
C ALA A 198 -3.75 -4.42 2.65
N GLY A 199 -3.19 -4.48 1.44
CA GLY A 199 -1.99 -3.74 1.10
C GLY A 199 -2.17 -2.22 1.06
N ASN A 200 -1.13 -1.49 1.47
CA ASN A 200 -1.07 -0.04 1.36
C ASN A 200 0.08 0.42 0.43
N ASN A 201 0.13 1.70 0.10
CA ASN A 201 1.22 2.33 -0.64
C ASN A 201 1.99 3.28 0.27
N PHE A 202 3.04 2.77 0.91
CA PHE A 202 3.82 3.53 1.86
C PHE A 202 4.66 4.60 1.19
N GLU A 203 5.12 4.38 -0.03
CA GLU A 203 5.92 5.33 -0.77
C GLU A 203 5.17 6.64 -0.97
N LEU A 204 3.90 6.56 -1.39
CA LEU A 204 3.03 7.73 -1.50
C LEU A 204 2.72 8.32 -0.11
N ALA A 205 2.40 7.49 0.88
CA ALA A 205 2.07 7.98 2.22
C ALA A 205 3.23 8.76 2.85
N ILE A 206 4.45 8.24 2.72
CA ILE A 206 5.69 8.88 3.17
C ILE A 206 5.96 10.13 2.37
N ALA A 207 5.82 10.11 1.05
CA ALA A 207 5.99 11.28 0.20
C ALA A 207 5.05 12.43 0.60
N VAL A 208 3.77 12.12 0.86
CA VAL A 208 2.79 13.09 1.33
C VAL A 208 3.11 13.57 2.75
N ALA A 209 3.51 12.65 3.65
CA ALA A 209 3.87 13.01 5.02
C ALA A 209 5.09 13.95 5.06
N ILE A 210 6.14 13.65 4.30
CA ILE A 210 7.33 14.50 4.18
C ILE A 210 6.98 15.82 3.52
N GLY A 211 6.20 15.80 2.44
CA GLY A 211 5.80 17.02 1.71
C GLY A 211 4.91 17.96 2.51
N THR A 212 4.16 17.44 3.49
CA THR A 212 3.21 18.22 4.29
C THR A 212 3.76 18.59 5.67
N PHE A 213 4.46 17.66 6.34
CA PHE A 213 4.88 17.79 7.74
C PHE A 213 6.40 17.79 7.93
N GLY A 214 7.18 17.55 6.88
CA GLY A 214 8.63 17.48 6.94
C GLY A 214 9.18 16.08 7.22
N VAL A 215 10.49 15.94 6.97
CA VAL A 215 11.16 14.62 6.95
C VAL A 215 11.36 13.99 8.32
N THR A 216 11.52 14.81 9.37
CA THR A 216 11.72 14.37 10.75
C THR A 216 10.41 14.29 11.56
N SER A 217 9.26 14.44 10.89
CA SER A 217 7.95 14.43 11.55
C SER A 217 7.54 13.03 12.02
N GLY A 218 6.72 12.94 13.08
CA GLY A 218 6.15 11.67 13.52
C GLY A 218 5.27 11.00 12.46
N GLN A 219 4.63 11.79 11.59
CA GLN A 219 3.85 11.32 10.45
C GLN A 219 4.73 10.54 9.46
N ALA A 220 5.91 11.08 9.15
CA ALA A 220 6.88 10.41 8.27
C ALA A 220 7.42 9.13 8.93
N LEU A 221 7.70 9.16 10.24
CA LEU A 221 8.14 7.98 10.99
C LEU A 221 7.10 6.85 10.92
N ALA A 222 5.83 7.15 11.15
CA ALA A 222 4.74 6.17 11.04
C ALA A 222 4.65 5.55 9.63
N GLY A 223 4.95 6.33 8.59
CA GLY A 223 5.08 5.84 7.22
C GLY A 223 6.26 4.87 7.03
N VAL A 224 7.44 5.19 7.58
CA VAL A 224 8.67 4.37 7.47
C VAL A 224 8.58 3.06 8.27
N VAL A 225 7.90 3.06 9.42
CA VAL A 225 7.63 1.83 10.19
C VAL A 225 6.73 0.88 9.39
N GLY A 226 5.90 1.43 8.50
CA GLY A 226 5.00 0.69 7.63
C GLY A 226 5.62 -0.51 6.91
N PRO A 227 6.59 -0.32 5.99
CA PRO A 227 7.27 -1.41 5.29
C PRO A 227 7.96 -2.43 6.19
N LEU A 228 8.50 -1.99 7.34
CA LEU A 228 9.14 -2.89 8.31
C LEU A 228 8.15 -3.94 8.86
N ILE A 229 6.88 -3.55 8.99
CA ILE A 229 5.81 -4.42 9.51
C ILE A 229 5.05 -5.11 8.38
N GLU A 230 4.70 -4.40 7.30
CA GLU A 230 3.85 -4.93 6.23
C GLU A 230 4.51 -6.10 5.50
N VAL A 231 5.79 -5.97 5.12
CA VAL A 231 6.48 -7.01 4.34
C VAL A 231 6.45 -8.37 5.05
N PRO A 232 6.91 -8.52 6.32
CA PRO A 232 6.85 -9.81 6.99
C PRO A 232 5.40 -10.31 7.22
N VAL A 233 4.47 -9.40 7.49
CA VAL A 233 3.07 -9.75 7.75
C VAL A 233 2.36 -10.23 6.49
N LEU A 234 2.53 -9.54 5.35
CA LEU A 234 1.92 -9.95 4.09
C LEU A 234 2.54 -11.25 3.58
N VAL A 235 3.85 -11.47 3.77
CA VAL A 235 4.47 -12.78 3.52
C VAL A 235 3.84 -13.87 4.40
N ALA A 236 3.63 -13.62 5.69
CA ALA A 236 2.95 -14.57 6.57
C ALA A 236 1.50 -14.84 6.08
N LEU A 237 0.78 -13.80 5.66
CA LEU A 237 -0.57 -13.92 5.12
C LEU A 237 -0.63 -14.66 3.78
N VAL A 238 0.43 -14.63 2.96
CA VAL A 238 0.56 -15.50 1.77
C VAL A 238 0.54 -16.97 2.19
N TYR A 239 1.31 -17.35 3.20
CA TYR A 239 1.28 -18.72 3.71
C TYR A 239 -0.08 -19.10 4.30
N VAL A 240 -0.73 -18.17 5.00
CA VAL A 240 -2.12 -18.36 5.50
C VAL A 240 -3.10 -18.55 4.34
N SER A 241 -3.00 -17.75 3.28
CA SER A 241 -3.83 -17.86 2.08
C SER A 241 -3.67 -19.23 1.42
N LEU A 242 -2.42 -19.66 1.22
CA LEU A 242 -2.13 -20.96 0.60
C LEU A 242 -2.60 -22.14 1.47
N TRP A 243 -2.51 -22.02 2.80
CA TRP A 243 -3.08 -22.98 3.72
C TRP A 243 -4.62 -23.02 3.63
N ALA A 244 -5.26 -21.84 3.61
CA ALA A 244 -6.70 -21.70 3.49
C ALA A 244 -7.22 -22.25 2.15
N ALA A 245 -6.47 -22.06 1.05
CA ALA A 245 -6.76 -22.63 -0.26
C ALA A 245 -7.04 -24.13 -0.18
N ARG A 246 -6.12 -24.87 0.47
CA ARG A 246 -6.20 -26.33 0.60
C ARG A 246 -7.33 -26.79 1.50
N ARG A 247 -7.68 -26.01 2.53
CA ARG A 247 -8.63 -26.42 3.56
C ARG A 247 -10.07 -25.99 3.27
N TRP A 248 -10.25 -24.83 2.63
CA TRP A 248 -11.56 -24.18 2.47
C TRP A 248 -12.03 -24.09 1.02
N PHE A 249 -11.17 -24.35 0.03
CA PHE A 249 -11.54 -24.41 -1.39
C PHE A 249 -11.29 -25.80 -2.00
N PRO A 250 -11.86 -26.89 -1.45
CA PRO A 250 -11.65 -28.22 -1.99
C PRO A 250 -12.22 -28.34 -3.41
N GLY A 251 -11.39 -28.76 -4.37
CA GLY A 251 -11.80 -28.99 -5.76
C GLY A 251 -11.88 -27.73 -6.63
N ASP A 252 -11.48 -26.57 -6.13
CA ASP A 252 -11.35 -25.37 -6.95
C ASP A 252 -10.12 -25.50 -7.88
N PRO A 253 -10.29 -25.40 -9.21
CA PRO A 253 -9.19 -25.57 -10.18
C PRO A 253 -8.10 -24.49 -10.06
N THR A 254 -8.38 -23.40 -9.37
CA THR A 254 -7.44 -22.29 -9.15
C THR A 254 -6.54 -22.50 -7.93
N VAL A 255 -6.77 -23.55 -7.13
CA VAL A 255 -5.93 -23.86 -5.97
C VAL A 255 -4.58 -24.41 -6.46
N PRO A 256 -3.44 -23.86 -5.99
CA PRO A 256 -2.14 -24.37 -6.38
C PRO A 256 -1.96 -25.82 -5.95
N ALA A 257 -1.53 -26.67 -6.89
CA ALA A 257 -1.22 -28.06 -6.61
C ALA A 257 -0.13 -28.15 -5.52
N PRO A 258 -0.17 -29.16 -4.64
CA PRO A 258 0.90 -29.37 -3.68
C PRO A 258 2.22 -29.50 -4.43
N VAL A 259 3.22 -28.69 -4.06
CA VAL A 259 4.59 -28.86 -4.55
C VAL A 259 5.03 -30.25 -4.10
N ARG A 260 5.02 -31.23 -5.02
CA ARG A 260 5.62 -32.54 -4.77
C ARG A 260 7.12 -32.28 -4.61
N SER A 261 7.62 -32.29 -3.38
CA SER A 261 9.07 -32.31 -3.17
C SER A 261 9.57 -33.62 -3.78
N SER A 262 10.23 -33.54 -4.94
CA SER A 262 11.06 -34.63 -5.43
C SER A 262 12.18 -34.82 -4.40
N ARG A 263 12.02 -35.81 -3.53
CA ARG A 263 13.15 -36.42 -2.84
C ARG A 263 13.80 -37.42 -3.77
#